data_AF-A0A2K8XBF1-F1
#
_entry.id   AF-A0A2K8XBF1-F1
#
_cell.length_a   1.000
_cell.length_b   1.000
_cell.length_c   1.000
_cell.angle_alpha   90.00
_cell.angle_beta   90.00
_cell.angle_gamma   90.00
#
_symmetry.space_group_name_H-M   'P 1'
#
loop_
_entity.id
_entity.type
_entity.pdbx_description
1 polymer ?
#
loop_
_entity_poly.entity_id
_entity_poly.type
_entity_poly.pdbx_seq_one_letter_code
_entity_poly.pdbx_strand_id
1 'polypeptide(L)'
;MRNYKDQVGCASFVGVLGIIFFAVIMLLKEPVSFFEGLSNVLTLLVVFFIIIGLAIIDPTSFFKKKKVIKPKDETPSPRPIKKTSVEHKTSNTNYSNKTIASQNSTTANRSFVESPEAVRKKRVFYKYDEVDIDWYNSLEEEWKVILSQAINKDKLAAPNKNDLLSVSNIKKLSIVSRVTEDLSPLMRLSELEELTWIGWESYPSNIHPLKKLTGLKRLSLIQTQLNDLNPISDLIELNFLRIELSKISDIKPIGNLINLNRLILDDNNIEDIETLKSLSRLESLSLKNNNINILQPLLSLKQLRSLDLAHCNIPDISILKNMSSLRYLKLRGNNLSQIQKQDLKETLISCKIVF
;
A
#
# COMPACT_ATOMS: atom_id res chain seq x y z
N MET A 1 38.87 40.71 22.38
CA MET A 1 38.21 40.07 21.23
C MET A 1 36.75 39.80 21.58
N ARG A 2 35.94 40.87 21.59
CA ARG A 2 34.47 40.82 21.55
C ARG A 2 34.05 41.23 20.14
N ASN A 3 32.89 40.74 19.69
CA ASN A 3 32.23 41.02 18.41
C ASN A 3 32.63 40.18 17.20
N TYR A 4 32.19 38.92 17.18
CA TYR A 4 31.86 38.22 15.91
C TYR A 4 30.64 37.27 16.01
N LYS A 5 29.98 37.18 17.18
CA LYS A 5 28.81 36.28 17.38
C LYS A 5 27.44 36.97 17.26
N ASP A 6 27.38 38.30 17.26
CA ASP A 6 26.10 39.03 17.27
C ASP A 6 25.63 39.49 15.88
N GLN A 7 26.40 39.25 14.81
CA GLN A 7 26.00 39.62 13.44
C GLN A 7 25.24 38.52 12.69
N VAL A 8 25.27 37.27 13.14
CA VAL A 8 24.58 36.17 12.46
C VAL A 8 23.09 36.07 12.85
N GLY A 9 22.70 36.62 14.00
CA GLY A 9 21.30 36.66 14.46
C GLY A 9 20.44 37.77 13.83
N CYS A 10 21.05 38.89 13.44
CA CYS A 10 20.31 39.99 12.80
C CYS A 10 20.05 39.74 11.31
N ALA A 11 20.93 39.00 10.61
CA ALA A 11 20.78 38.72 9.18
C ALA A 11 19.63 37.75 8.87
N SER A 12 19.31 36.81 9.77
CA SER A 12 18.19 35.88 9.61
C SER A 12 16.83 36.51 9.94
N PHE A 13 16.79 37.52 10.83
CA PHE A 13 15.56 38.19 11.22
C PHE A 13 15.06 39.18 10.15
N VAL A 14 15.99 39.90 9.49
CA VAL A 14 15.67 40.81 8.38
C VAL A 14 15.19 40.05 7.14
N GLY A 15 15.73 38.84 6.89
CA GLY A 15 15.28 37.98 5.80
C GLY A 15 13.85 37.47 5.98
N VAL A 16 13.47 37.07 7.19
CA VAL A 16 12.11 36.59 7.50
C VAL A 16 11.09 37.74 7.46
N LEU A 17 11.44 38.92 7.98
CA LEU A 17 10.61 40.12 7.84
C LEU A 17 10.42 40.55 6.39
N GLY A 18 11.46 40.42 5.55
CA GLY A 18 11.38 40.71 4.11
C GLY A 18 10.43 39.77 3.35
N ILE A 19 10.45 38.48 3.67
CA ILE A 19 9.55 37.48 3.05
C ILE A 19 8.09 37.71 3.47
N ILE A 20 7.85 38.04 4.74
CA ILE A 20 6.51 38.37 5.25
C ILE A 20 6.00 39.68 4.63
N PHE A 21 6.84 40.71 4.51
CA PHE A 21 6.47 41.97 3.86
C PHE A 21 6.14 41.78 2.37
N PHE A 22 6.89 40.91 1.67
CA PHE A 22 6.61 40.57 0.28
C PHE A 22 5.31 39.77 0.10
N ALA A 23 5.01 38.85 1.03
CA ALA A 23 3.76 38.10 1.05
C ALA A 23 2.53 38.99 1.34
N VAL A 24 2.67 39.98 2.24
CA VAL A 24 1.62 40.97 2.53
C VAL A 24 1.37 41.89 1.33
N ILE A 25 2.41 42.32 0.61
CA ILE A 25 2.24 43.12 -0.62
C ILE A 25 1.61 42.32 -1.76
N MET A 26 1.92 41.02 -1.89
CA MET A 26 1.28 40.15 -2.88
C MET A 26 -0.22 39.92 -2.56
N LEU A 27 -0.59 39.81 -1.28
CA LEU A 27 -1.99 39.68 -0.85
C LEU A 27 -2.82 40.97 -1.05
N LEU A 28 -2.17 42.14 -1.10
CA LEU A 28 -2.83 43.43 -1.34
C LEU A 28 -3.02 43.77 -2.84
N LYS A 29 -2.54 42.92 -3.76
CA LYS A 29 -2.63 43.14 -5.21
C LYS A 29 -3.81 42.45 -5.90
N GLU A 30 -4.58 41.62 -5.19
CA GLU A 30 -5.77 40.97 -5.75
C GLU A 30 -7.04 41.53 -5.12
N PRO A 31 -8.12 41.77 -5.90
CA PRO A 31 -9.37 42.31 -5.38
C PRO A 31 -10.15 41.17 -4.71
N VAL A 32 -9.69 40.73 -3.53
CA VAL A 32 -10.43 39.79 -2.68
C VAL A 32 -11.26 40.61 -1.69
N SER A 33 -12.53 40.28 -1.55
CA SER A 33 -13.48 40.94 -0.66
C SER A 33 -12.90 41.15 0.74
N PHE A 34 -12.85 42.41 1.17
CA PHE A 34 -12.19 42.96 2.36
C PHE A 34 -12.46 42.21 3.68
N PHE A 35 -13.52 41.40 3.76
CA PHE A 35 -13.89 40.64 4.95
C PHE A 35 -13.20 39.26 5.07
N GLU A 36 -12.89 38.56 3.97
CA GLU A 36 -12.21 37.25 4.03
C GLU A 36 -10.69 37.41 4.28
N GLY A 37 -10.09 38.47 3.76
CA GLY A 37 -8.67 38.78 3.99
C GLY A 37 -8.36 39.05 5.47
N LEU A 38 -9.25 39.71 6.20
CA LEU A 38 -9.05 40.02 7.62
C LEU A 38 -9.04 38.76 8.49
N SER A 39 -9.90 37.78 8.19
CA SER A 39 -9.99 36.51 8.93
C SER A 39 -8.70 35.68 8.79
N ASN A 40 -8.15 35.62 7.58
CA ASN A 40 -6.91 34.90 7.31
C ASN A 40 -5.69 35.56 7.98
N VAL A 41 -5.63 36.89 7.98
CA VAL A 41 -4.55 37.64 8.66
C VAL A 41 -4.63 37.46 10.18
N LEU A 42 -5.82 37.50 10.77
CA LEU A 42 -5.99 37.28 12.20
C LEU A 42 -5.60 35.85 12.62
N THR A 43 -5.97 34.85 11.81
CA THR A 43 -5.60 33.45 12.04
C THR A 43 -4.09 33.23 11.98
N LEU A 44 -3.42 33.84 11.00
CA LEU A 44 -1.96 33.81 10.87
C LEU A 44 -1.25 34.48 12.06
N LEU A 45 -1.78 35.60 12.56
CA LEU A 45 -1.24 36.27 13.74
C LEU A 45 -1.40 35.41 15.00
N VAL A 46 -2.54 34.76 15.19
CA VAL A 46 -2.77 33.85 16.33
C VAL A 46 -1.80 32.66 16.30
N VAL A 47 -1.62 32.03 15.13
CA VAL A 47 -0.66 30.92 14.96
C VAL A 47 0.77 31.40 15.22
N PHE A 48 1.13 32.60 14.78
CA PHE A 48 2.44 33.20 15.03
C PHE A 48 2.71 33.44 16.52
N PHE A 49 1.73 33.96 17.27
CA PHE A 49 1.86 34.14 18.73
C PHE A 49 1.93 32.82 19.49
N ILE A 50 1.23 31.78 19.04
CA ILE A 50 1.32 30.42 19.61
C ILE A 50 2.73 29.84 19.41
N ILE A 51 3.30 29.98 18.21
CA ILE A 51 4.64 29.47 17.88
C ILE A 51 5.71 30.21 18.70
N ILE A 52 5.60 31.54 18.86
CA ILE A 52 6.50 32.31 19.72
C ILE A 52 6.34 31.93 21.19
N GLY A 53 5.12 31.72 21.67
CA GLY A 53 4.85 31.27 23.03
C GLY A 53 5.48 29.91 23.34
N LEU A 54 5.46 28.98 22.38
CA LEU A 54 6.09 27.67 22.52
C LEU A 54 7.63 27.72 22.42
N ALA A 55 8.19 28.72 21.73
CA ALA A 55 9.65 28.90 21.61
C ALA A 55 10.30 29.56 22.83
N ILE A 56 9.53 30.17 23.74
CA ILE A 56 10.03 30.83 24.96
C ILE A 56 10.10 29.85 26.16
N ILE A 57 9.52 28.66 26.05
CA ILE A 57 9.55 27.65 27.12
C ILE A 57 10.82 26.80 27.00
N ASP A 58 11.82 27.10 27.84
CA ASP A 58 13.06 26.32 27.96
C ASP A 58 12.77 24.91 28.54
N PRO A 59 13.00 23.82 27.78
CA PRO A 59 12.71 22.45 28.22
C PRO A 59 13.57 21.95 29.39
N THR A 60 14.61 22.69 29.78
CA THR A 60 15.59 22.24 30.78
C THR A 60 15.21 22.57 32.23
N SER A 61 14.13 23.33 32.46
CA SER A 61 13.65 23.70 33.81
C SER A 61 12.93 22.57 34.57
N PHE A 62 12.54 21.48 33.90
CA PHE A 62 11.74 20.40 34.50
C PHE A 62 12.54 19.25 35.16
N PHE A 63 13.86 19.17 34.95
CA PHE A 63 14.69 18.05 35.44
C PHE A 63 15.79 18.47 36.43
N LYS A 64 15.44 19.06 37.58
CA LYS A 64 16.35 19.11 38.74
C LYS A 64 15.60 19.05 40.08
N LYS A 65 15.48 17.85 40.65
CA LYS A 65 15.73 17.51 42.08
C LYS A 65 15.08 16.18 42.45
N LYS A 66 15.90 15.16 42.75
CA LYS A 66 15.73 14.33 43.96
C LYS A 66 17.07 13.68 44.33
N LYS A 67 17.50 13.99 45.55
CA LYS A 67 18.77 13.58 46.19
C LYS A 67 18.79 12.07 46.44
N VAL A 68 19.97 11.49 46.26
CA VAL A 68 20.37 10.13 46.68
C VAL A 68 20.67 10.14 48.19
N ILE A 69 20.16 9.15 48.93
CA ILE A 69 20.66 8.74 50.26
C ILE A 69 20.81 7.21 50.23
N LYS A 70 22.01 6.69 50.56
CA LYS A 70 22.31 5.27 50.76
C LYS A 70 22.10 4.86 52.23
N PRO A 71 21.84 3.57 52.50
CA PRO A 71 22.74 2.76 53.36
C PRO A 71 22.99 1.35 52.76
N LYS A 72 24.23 0.85 52.64
CA LYS A 72 25.13 0.16 53.61
C LYS A 72 24.75 -1.30 53.91
N ASP A 73 25.70 -2.19 53.64
CA ASP A 73 25.69 -3.66 53.68
C ASP A 73 25.44 -4.27 55.06
N GLU A 74 24.87 -5.49 55.09
CA GLU A 74 25.33 -6.64 55.89
C GLU A 74 24.58 -7.94 55.48
N THR A 75 25.32 -9.01 55.21
CA THR A 75 24.85 -10.40 54.94
C THR A 75 24.59 -11.17 56.25
N PRO A 76 23.77 -12.26 56.31
CA PRO A 76 24.27 -13.61 55.94
C PRO A 76 23.24 -14.65 55.41
N SER A 77 23.74 -15.55 54.53
CA SER A 77 23.47 -16.98 54.23
C SER A 77 22.09 -17.71 54.35
N PRO A 78 21.88 -18.84 53.62
CA PRO A 78 20.57 -19.36 53.18
C PRO A 78 20.16 -20.77 53.70
N ARG A 79 18.89 -21.20 53.44
CA ARG A 79 18.37 -22.57 53.09
C ARG A 79 16.86 -22.73 53.47
N PRO A 80 16.14 -23.84 53.13
CA PRO A 80 15.70 -24.31 51.79
C PRO A 80 14.19 -24.72 51.78
N ILE A 81 13.61 -25.13 50.64
CA ILE A 81 12.29 -25.80 50.60
C ILE A 81 12.40 -27.15 49.85
N LYS A 82 11.82 -28.19 50.48
CA LYS A 82 11.88 -29.62 50.14
C LYS A 82 10.96 -30.02 48.97
N LYS A 83 11.40 -31.06 48.25
CA LYS A 83 10.63 -31.95 47.35
C LYS A 83 10.19 -33.22 48.10
N THR A 84 9.05 -33.78 47.69
CA THR A 84 8.65 -35.21 47.80
C THR A 84 7.69 -35.48 46.63
N SER A 85 8.05 -36.25 45.58
CA SER A 85 7.84 -37.72 45.37
C SER A 85 6.36 -38.14 45.44
N VAL A 86 5.77 -38.84 44.45
CA VAL A 86 5.80 -40.32 44.26
C VAL A 86 5.52 -40.78 42.80
N GLU A 87 6.10 -41.93 42.47
CA GLU A 87 6.11 -42.86 41.31
C GLU A 87 4.71 -43.33 40.78
N HIS A 88 4.47 -43.60 39.48
CA HIS A 88 4.87 -44.71 38.56
C HIS A 88 4.10 -46.05 38.72
N LYS A 89 3.29 -46.46 37.71
CA LYS A 89 3.39 -47.72 36.91
C LYS A 89 2.07 -48.23 36.27
N THR A 90 2.21 -48.74 35.03
CA THR A 90 1.54 -49.92 34.35
C THR A 90 0.01 -49.90 34.15
N SER A 91 -0.64 -50.50 33.15
CA SER A 91 -0.32 -51.39 32.00
C SER A 91 -1.62 -51.68 31.19
N ASN A 92 -1.49 -51.83 29.86
CA ASN A 92 -2.16 -52.74 28.90
C ASN A 92 -3.67 -53.11 28.91
N THR A 93 -4.09 -53.55 27.70
CA THR A 93 -5.27 -54.35 27.27
C THR A 93 -6.49 -53.53 26.81
N ASN A 94 -7.27 -53.87 25.78
CA ASN A 94 -7.17 -54.73 24.58
C ASN A 94 -8.49 -54.55 23.77
N TYR A 95 -8.47 -54.85 22.47
CA TYR A 95 -9.58 -55.31 21.59
C TYR A 95 -10.93 -54.56 21.53
N SER A 96 -11.34 -54.18 20.31
CA SER A 96 -12.38 -54.92 19.55
C SER A 96 -12.63 -54.34 18.15
N ASN A 97 -12.40 -55.16 17.13
CA ASN A 97 -12.96 -55.03 15.79
C ASN A 97 -14.43 -55.50 15.79
N LYS A 98 -15.29 -54.91 14.95
CA LYS A 98 -16.41 -55.65 14.35
C LYS A 98 -16.82 -55.11 12.97
N THR A 99 -16.62 -55.97 11.98
CA THR A 99 -17.13 -55.97 10.61
C THR A 99 -18.60 -56.42 10.56
N ILE A 100 -19.33 -56.10 9.49
CA ILE A 100 -20.30 -56.93 8.70
C ILE A 100 -21.07 -55.96 7.77
N ALA A 101 -20.80 -55.95 6.47
CA ALA A 101 -21.50 -56.63 5.36
C ALA A 101 -22.83 -55.92 4.96
N SER A 102 -22.87 -55.29 3.78
CA SER A 102 -23.30 -55.86 2.48
C SER A 102 -24.81 -55.75 2.25
N GLN A 103 -25.21 -55.07 1.17
CA GLN A 103 -26.07 -55.66 0.13
C GLN A 103 -26.23 -54.71 -1.06
N ASN A 104 -25.99 -55.29 -2.24
CA ASN A 104 -26.31 -54.76 -3.55
C ASN A 104 -27.83 -54.69 -3.75
N SER A 105 -28.33 -53.73 -4.51
CA SER A 105 -29.24 -54.06 -5.62
C SER A 105 -29.23 -52.98 -6.71
N THR A 106 -28.93 -53.49 -7.90
CA THR A 106 -29.10 -52.98 -9.25
C THR A 106 -30.46 -52.35 -9.52
N THR A 107 -30.48 -51.25 -10.28
CA THR A 107 -31.30 -51.16 -11.49
C THR A 107 -30.70 -50.13 -12.45
N ALA A 108 -30.37 -50.62 -13.64
CA ALA A 108 -29.97 -49.82 -14.78
C ALA A 108 -31.15 -48.95 -15.23
N ASN A 109 -30.90 -47.68 -15.56
CA ASN A 109 -31.69 -47.03 -16.59
C ASN A 109 -30.82 -46.13 -17.47
N ARG A 110 -31.18 -46.19 -18.75
CA ARG A 110 -30.44 -45.80 -19.94
C ARG A 110 -30.24 -44.28 -20.08
N SER A 111 -29.01 -43.93 -20.46
CA SER A 111 -28.63 -42.94 -21.47
C SER A 111 -29.42 -41.62 -21.58
N PHE A 112 -28.77 -40.51 -21.21
CA PHE A 112 -28.65 -39.36 -22.09
C PHE A 112 -27.35 -38.62 -21.76
N VAL A 113 -26.43 -38.58 -22.72
CA VAL A 113 -25.20 -37.80 -22.67
C VAL A 113 -25.58 -36.40 -23.09
N GLU A 114 -25.62 -35.45 -22.15
CA GLU A 114 -25.67 -34.03 -22.49
C GLU A 114 -24.25 -33.52 -22.76
N SER A 115 -24.08 -32.90 -23.93
CA SER A 115 -22.86 -32.22 -24.41
C SER A 115 -22.51 -31.00 -23.54
N PRO A 116 -21.23 -30.63 -23.32
CA PRO A 116 -20.82 -29.51 -22.47
C PRO A 116 -21.00 -28.11 -23.09
N GLU A 117 -21.89 -27.94 -24.07
CA GLU A 117 -22.13 -26.64 -24.73
C GLU A 117 -23.57 -26.15 -24.53
N ALA A 118 -23.94 -25.75 -23.29
CA ALA A 118 -24.99 -24.77 -23.02
C ALA A 118 -25.22 -24.55 -21.51
N VAL A 119 -24.23 -24.03 -20.79
CA VAL A 119 -24.50 -23.37 -19.49
C VAL A 119 -24.17 -21.89 -19.61
N ARG A 120 -24.99 -21.19 -20.39
CA ARG A 120 -25.10 -19.73 -20.26
C ARG A 120 -25.83 -19.48 -18.94
N LYS A 121 -25.08 -19.36 -17.84
CA LYS A 121 -25.62 -18.99 -16.53
C LYS A 121 -26.43 -17.70 -16.69
N LYS A 122 -27.76 -17.80 -16.67
CA LYS A 122 -28.63 -16.66 -16.36
C LYS A 122 -28.26 -16.23 -14.94
N ARG A 123 -27.48 -15.15 -14.82
CA ARG A 123 -27.27 -14.45 -13.55
C ARG A 123 -28.64 -13.92 -13.13
N VAL A 124 -29.21 -14.52 -12.10
CA VAL A 124 -30.32 -13.90 -11.36
C VAL A 124 -29.67 -12.79 -10.55
N PHE A 125 -29.77 -11.55 -11.03
CA PHE A 125 -29.33 -10.39 -10.28
C PHE A 125 -30.28 -10.22 -9.10
N TYR A 126 -29.76 -10.33 -7.88
CA TYR A 126 -30.50 -9.85 -6.73
C TYR A 126 -30.54 -8.32 -6.84
N LYS A 127 -31.70 -7.74 -6.54
CA LYS A 127 -32.11 -6.33 -6.68
C LYS A 127 -31.21 -5.29 -5.97
N TYR A 128 -30.08 -5.71 -5.45
CA TYR A 128 -29.10 -4.83 -4.83
C TYR A 128 -27.89 -4.56 -5.73
N ASP A 129 -27.76 -5.07 -6.96
CA ASP A 129 -26.53 -4.90 -7.78
C ASP A 129 -26.63 -3.90 -8.93
N GLU A 130 -27.78 -3.27 -9.13
CA GLU A 130 -28.00 -2.35 -10.25
C GLU A 130 -27.51 -0.93 -9.92
N VAL A 131 -26.90 -0.28 -10.93
CA VAL A 131 -26.69 1.16 -10.92
C VAL A 131 -28.06 1.80 -11.21
N ASP A 132 -28.75 2.22 -10.14
CA ASP A 132 -30.04 2.88 -10.22
C ASP A 132 -29.98 4.34 -9.76
N ILE A 133 -31.11 5.04 -9.91
CA ILE A 133 -31.23 6.47 -9.61
C ILE A 133 -31.14 6.74 -8.11
N ASP A 134 -31.58 5.83 -7.26
CA ASP A 134 -31.57 5.99 -5.80
C ASP A 134 -30.13 5.87 -5.27
N TRP A 135 -29.40 4.85 -5.75
CA TRP A 135 -27.97 4.72 -5.52
C TRP A 135 -27.23 5.97 -5.99
N TYR A 136 -27.47 6.41 -7.23
CA TYR A 136 -26.78 7.57 -7.77
C TYR A 136 -27.05 8.85 -6.95
N ASN A 137 -28.30 9.07 -6.54
CA ASN A 137 -28.69 10.21 -5.73
C ASN A 137 -28.10 10.17 -4.32
N SER A 138 -27.83 8.98 -3.78
CA SER A 138 -27.17 8.78 -2.48
C SER A 138 -25.67 9.08 -2.49
N LEU A 139 -25.05 9.19 -3.67
CA LEU A 139 -23.62 9.47 -3.80
C LEU A 139 -23.29 10.90 -3.37
N GLU A 140 -22.08 11.06 -2.82
CA GLU A 140 -21.44 12.36 -2.65
C GLU A 140 -21.25 13.05 -4.01
N GLU A 141 -21.22 14.38 -4.01
CA GLU A 141 -21.13 15.16 -5.25
C GLU A 141 -19.84 14.86 -6.03
N GLU A 142 -18.75 14.55 -5.35
CA GLU A 142 -17.48 14.14 -5.93
C GLU A 142 -17.63 12.85 -6.75
N TRP A 143 -18.34 11.85 -6.21
CA TRP A 143 -18.62 10.61 -6.92
C TRP A 143 -19.48 10.86 -8.15
N LYS A 144 -20.47 11.75 -8.08
CA LYS A 144 -21.27 12.15 -9.24
C LYS A 144 -20.39 12.79 -10.32
N VAL A 145 -19.45 13.65 -9.94
CA VAL A 145 -18.47 14.24 -10.87
C VAL A 145 -17.60 13.17 -11.50
N ILE A 146 -16.99 12.29 -10.70
CA ILE A 146 -16.13 11.19 -11.15
C ILE A 146 -16.85 10.31 -12.17
N LEU A 147 -18.08 9.88 -11.87
CA LEU A 147 -18.84 9.00 -12.75
C LEU A 147 -19.30 9.73 -14.02
N SER A 148 -19.68 11.01 -13.93
CA SER A 148 -20.03 11.81 -15.10
C SER A 148 -18.86 12.00 -16.07
N GLN A 149 -17.67 12.30 -15.55
CA GLN A 149 -16.45 12.41 -16.35
C GLN A 149 -16.08 11.07 -16.99
N ALA A 150 -16.22 9.96 -16.25
CA ALA A 150 -15.94 8.62 -16.76
C ALA A 150 -16.82 8.22 -17.97
N ILE A 151 -18.01 8.82 -18.09
CA ILE A 151 -18.90 8.63 -19.24
C ILE A 151 -18.90 9.82 -20.22
N ASN A 152 -17.91 10.71 -20.13
CA ASN A 152 -17.73 11.91 -20.97
C ASN A 152 -18.90 12.90 -20.89
N LYS A 153 -19.34 13.24 -19.68
CA LYS A 153 -20.34 14.29 -19.41
C LYS A 153 -19.85 15.27 -18.34
N ASP A 154 -20.26 16.53 -18.47
CA ASP A 154 -19.80 17.63 -17.61
C ASP A 154 -20.35 17.54 -16.17
N LYS A 155 -21.63 17.21 -16.01
CA LYS A 155 -22.26 16.89 -14.71
C LYS A 155 -23.57 16.13 -14.94
N LEU A 156 -23.78 15.04 -14.20
CA LEU A 156 -25.03 14.28 -14.19
C LEU A 156 -25.89 14.71 -12.98
N ALA A 157 -26.58 15.85 -13.08
CA ALA A 157 -27.46 16.31 -11.99
C ALA A 157 -28.77 15.49 -11.88
N ALA A 158 -29.25 14.96 -13.01
CA ALA A 158 -30.41 14.08 -13.09
C ALA A 158 -30.18 13.03 -14.21
N PRO A 159 -29.44 11.94 -13.92
CA PRO A 159 -29.12 10.95 -14.95
C PRO A 159 -30.37 10.22 -15.42
N ASN A 160 -30.49 10.04 -16.73
CA ASN A 160 -31.54 9.18 -17.30
C ASN A 160 -31.08 7.70 -17.28
N LYS A 161 -31.96 6.79 -17.71
CA LYS A 161 -31.66 5.34 -17.76
C LYS A 161 -30.43 4.99 -18.60
N ASN A 162 -30.20 5.67 -19.72
CA ASN A 162 -29.02 5.42 -20.56
C ASN A 162 -27.73 5.89 -19.90
N ASP A 163 -27.81 6.96 -19.10
CA ASP A 163 -26.68 7.47 -18.33
C ASP A 163 -26.26 6.46 -17.26
N LEU A 164 -27.23 5.94 -16.50
CA LEU A 164 -27.00 4.89 -15.50
C LEU A 164 -26.49 3.58 -16.13
N LEU A 165 -26.99 3.22 -17.31
CA LEU A 165 -26.46 2.10 -18.09
C LEU A 165 -25.02 2.36 -18.54
N SER A 166 -24.66 3.60 -18.88
CA SER A 166 -23.29 3.94 -19.23
C SER A 166 -22.37 3.85 -18.01
N VAL A 167 -22.85 4.29 -16.85
CA VAL A 167 -22.12 4.19 -15.57
C VAL A 167 -21.86 2.74 -15.17
N SER A 168 -22.86 1.85 -15.26
CA SER A 168 -22.68 0.43 -14.94
C SER A 168 -21.68 -0.29 -15.87
N ASN A 169 -21.47 0.22 -17.08
CA ASN A 169 -20.54 -0.33 -18.08
C ASN A 169 -19.16 0.35 -18.07
N ILE A 170 -18.83 1.18 -17.07
CA ILE A 170 -17.50 1.76 -16.93
C ILE A 170 -16.46 0.65 -16.77
N LYS A 171 -15.54 0.58 -17.73
CA LYS A 171 -14.41 -0.36 -17.72
C LYS A 171 -13.13 0.21 -17.14
N LYS A 172 -12.97 1.54 -17.22
CA LYS A 172 -11.76 2.23 -16.77
C LYS A 172 -12.15 3.44 -15.96
N LEU A 173 -11.59 3.55 -14.77
CA LEU A 173 -11.87 4.67 -13.87
C LEU A 173 -10.58 5.19 -13.25
N SER A 174 -10.44 6.51 -13.25
CA SER A 174 -9.36 7.19 -12.54
C SER A 174 -9.97 8.10 -11.50
N ILE A 175 -9.65 7.85 -10.24
CA ILE A 175 -10.09 8.64 -9.09
C ILE A 175 -8.89 9.47 -8.65
N VAL A 176 -8.91 10.76 -8.98
CA VAL A 176 -7.95 11.74 -8.48
C VAL A 176 -8.74 12.68 -7.59
N SER A 177 -8.86 12.34 -6.31
CA SER A 177 -9.69 13.10 -5.38
C SER A 177 -8.90 13.48 -4.15
N ARG A 178 -9.05 14.74 -3.74
CA ARG A 178 -8.45 15.28 -2.51
C ARG A 178 -9.21 14.87 -1.25
N VAL A 179 -10.42 14.33 -1.40
CA VAL A 179 -11.37 14.15 -0.28
C VAL A 179 -12.05 12.78 -0.30
N THR A 180 -12.13 12.10 -1.45
CA THR A 180 -12.85 10.82 -1.54
C THR A 180 -12.04 9.69 -0.92
N GLU A 181 -12.40 9.35 0.32
CA GLU A 181 -11.83 8.23 1.07
C GLU A 181 -12.66 6.95 0.95
N ASP A 182 -13.96 7.06 0.65
CA ASP A 182 -14.87 5.93 0.52
C ASP A 182 -14.94 5.39 -0.91
N LEU A 183 -14.51 4.14 -1.09
CA LEU A 183 -14.60 3.39 -2.34
C LEU A 183 -15.88 2.55 -2.49
N SER A 184 -16.80 2.59 -1.53
CA SER A 184 -18.04 1.77 -1.56
C SER A 184 -18.84 1.90 -2.86
N PRO A 185 -18.91 3.06 -3.54
CA PRO A 185 -19.58 3.17 -4.83
C PRO A 185 -19.01 2.25 -5.93
N LEU A 186 -17.72 1.89 -5.85
CA LEU A 186 -17.11 0.96 -6.80
C LEU A 186 -17.78 -0.41 -6.78
N MET A 187 -18.41 -0.82 -5.68
CA MET A 187 -19.06 -2.13 -5.56
C MET A 187 -20.21 -2.35 -6.55
N ARG A 188 -20.70 -1.28 -7.21
CA ARG A 188 -21.70 -1.34 -8.29
C ARG A 188 -21.10 -1.38 -9.70
N LEU A 189 -19.80 -1.15 -9.84
CA LEU A 189 -19.11 -1.09 -11.14
C LEU A 189 -18.49 -2.45 -11.47
N SER A 190 -19.34 -3.47 -11.61
CA SER A 190 -18.89 -4.87 -11.78
C SER A 190 -18.13 -5.15 -13.08
N GLU A 191 -18.24 -4.26 -14.07
CA GLU A 191 -17.53 -4.33 -15.37
C GLU A 191 -16.17 -3.63 -15.34
N LEU A 192 -15.72 -3.11 -14.19
CA LEU A 192 -14.46 -2.38 -14.07
C LEU A 192 -13.25 -3.30 -14.29
N GLU A 193 -12.43 -2.96 -15.28
CA GLU A 193 -11.22 -3.70 -15.66
C GLU A 193 -9.94 -2.94 -15.27
N GLU A 194 -9.99 -1.60 -15.22
CA GLU A 194 -8.84 -0.76 -14.87
C GLU A 194 -9.24 0.31 -13.84
N LEU A 195 -8.53 0.34 -12.72
CA LEU A 195 -8.71 1.35 -11.68
C LEU A 195 -7.39 2.03 -11.36
N THR A 196 -7.40 3.36 -11.38
CA THR A 196 -6.35 4.19 -10.77
C THR A 196 -6.97 4.98 -9.65
N TRP A 197 -6.38 4.92 -8.46
CA TRP A 197 -6.72 5.77 -7.33
C TRP A 197 -5.47 6.49 -6.84
N ILE A 198 -5.53 7.83 -6.84
CA ILE A 198 -4.47 8.70 -6.34
C ILE A 198 -5.00 9.43 -5.12
N GLY A 199 -4.46 9.08 -3.95
CA GLY A 199 -4.76 9.72 -2.67
C GLY A 199 -4.01 11.04 -2.47
N TRP A 200 -4.43 11.79 -1.45
CA TRP A 200 -3.81 13.06 -1.02
C TRP A 200 -3.61 13.05 0.52
N GLU A 201 -3.15 14.16 1.10
CA GLU A 201 -2.62 14.27 2.48
C GLU A 201 -3.52 13.75 3.62
N SER A 202 -4.84 13.62 3.42
CA SER A 202 -5.74 12.84 4.28
C SER A 202 -5.90 11.44 3.67
N TYR A 203 -5.13 10.51 4.19
CA TYR A 203 -4.76 9.31 3.45
C TYR A 203 -5.87 8.26 3.45
N PRO A 204 -6.41 7.89 2.28
CA PRO A 204 -7.31 6.76 2.21
C PRO A 204 -6.55 5.45 2.47
N SER A 205 -7.14 4.58 3.29
CA SER A 205 -6.55 3.29 3.69
C SER A 205 -7.46 2.09 3.42
N ASN A 206 -8.76 2.32 3.17
CA ASN A 206 -9.74 1.24 3.04
C ASN A 206 -9.99 0.88 1.57
N ILE A 207 -9.41 -0.25 1.15
CA ILE A 207 -9.64 -0.85 -0.17
C ILE A 207 -10.58 -2.05 -0.13
N HIS A 208 -11.31 -2.28 0.96
CA HIS A 208 -12.28 -3.39 1.08
C HIS A 208 -13.28 -3.47 -0.10
N PRO A 209 -13.82 -2.36 -0.63
CA PRO A 209 -14.72 -2.38 -1.78
C PRO A 209 -14.13 -3.06 -3.04
N LEU A 210 -12.81 -3.07 -3.20
CA LEU A 210 -12.15 -3.69 -4.35
C LEU A 210 -12.33 -5.21 -4.40
N LYS A 211 -12.61 -5.87 -3.27
CA LYS A 211 -12.76 -7.34 -3.19
C LYS A 211 -13.83 -7.89 -4.14
N LYS A 212 -14.85 -7.09 -4.47
CA LYS A 212 -15.93 -7.51 -5.39
C LYS A 212 -15.58 -7.34 -6.87
N LEU A 213 -14.50 -6.63 -7.19
CA LEU A 213 -14.13 -6.26 -8.56
C LEU A 213 -13.25 -7.33 -9.21
N THR A 214 -13.74 -8.57 -9.23
CA THR A 214 -12.96 -9.74 -9.68
C THR A 214 -12.56 -9.69 -11.16
N GLY A 215 -13.17 -8.80 -11.95
CA GLY A 215 -12.79 -8.52 -13.34
C GLY A 215 -11.62 -7.53 -13.50
N LEU A 216 -11.07 -6.98 -12.41
CA LEU A 216 -9.94 -6.04 -12.49
C LEU A 216 -8.70 -6.70 -13.08
N LYS A 217 -8.15 -6.05 -14.10
CA LYS A 217 -6.92 -6.44 -14.80
C LYS A 217 -5.76 -5.52 -14.48
N ARG A 218 -6.04 -4.26 -14.18
CA ARG A 218 -5.02 -3.24 -13.89
C ARG A 218 -5.43 -2.40 -12.69
N LEU A 219 -4.57 -2.35 -11.68
CA LEU A 219 -4.82 -1.59 -10.47
C LEU A 219 -3.62 -0.69 -10.15
N SER A 220 -3.88 0.60 -9.97
CA SER A 220 -2.90 1.57 -9.45
C SER A 220 -3.43 2.23 -8.19
N LEU A 221 -2.70 2.09 -7.08
CA LEU A 221 -2.97 2.71 -5.79
C LEU A 221 -1.77 3.59 -5.45
N ILE A 222 -1.91 4.90 -5.56
CA ILE A 222 -0.78 5.85 -5.47
C ILE A 222 -1.05 6.82 -4.32
N GLN A 223 -0.05 7.08 -3.48
CA GLN A 223 -0.16 8.01 -2.35
C GLN A 223 -1.33 7.65 -1.41
N THR A 224 -1.46 6.37 -1.09
CA THR A 224 -2.46 5.84 -0.15
C THR A 224 -1.81 5.54 1.22
N GLN A 225 -2.55 5.17 2.26
CA GLN A 225 -1.94 4.62 3.50
C GLN A 225 -2.45 3.20 3.74
N LEU A 226 -2.01 2.30 2.87
CA LEU A 226 -2.45 0.92 2.91
C LEU A 226 -1.56 0.13 3.86
N ASN A 227 -2.17 -0.43 4.90
CA ASN A 227 -1.52 -1.43 5.75
C ASN A 227 -2.02 -2.85 5.47
N ASP A 228 -3.09 -3.00 4.69
CA ASP A 228 -3.72 -4.27 4.38
C ASP A 228 -4.00 -4.41 2.88
N LEU A 229 -3.45 -5.46 2.28
CA LEU A 229 -3.67 -5.82 0.88
C LEU A 229 -4.60 -7.04 0.71
N ASN A 230 -5.16 -7.60 1.79
CA ASN A 230 -6.09 -8.73 1.70
C ASN A 230 -7.30 -8.47 0.79
N PRO A 231 -7.87 -7.25 0.70
CA PRO A 231 -8.98 -7.01 -0.22
C PRO A 231 -8.67 -7.28 -1.69
N ILE A 232 -7.38 -7.29 -2.08
CA ILE A 232 -6.97 -7.56 -3.46
C ILE A 232 -6.40 -8.97 -3.67
N SER A 233 -6.35 -9.83 -2.65
CA SER A 233 -5.67 -11.15 -2.73
C SER A 233 -6.28 -12.10 -3.77
N ASP A 234 -7.58 -11.96 -4.02
CA ASP A 234 -8.35 -12.86 -4.87
C ASP A 234 -8.64 -12.25 -6.27
N LEU A 235 -8.04 -11.10 -6.59
CA LEU A 235 -8.18 -10.44 -7.89
C LEU A 235 -7.26 -11.08 -8.93
N ILE A 236 -7.44 -12.37 -9.16
CA ILE A 236 -6.54 -13.23 -9.95
C ILE A 236 -6.41 -12.81 -11.42
N GLU A 237 -7.31 -11.99 -11.95
CA GLU A 237 -7.26 -11.46 -13.31
C GLU A 237 -6.27 -10.28 -13.46
N LEU A 238 -5.73 -9.77 -12.34
CA LEU A 238 -4.72 -8.71 -12.36
C LEU A 238 -3.47 -9.14 -13.13
N ASN A 239 -3.16 -8.39 -14.18
CA ASN A 239 -1.91 -8.49 -14.91
C ASN A 239 -0.96 -7.32 -14.61
N PHE A 240 -1.50 -6.20 -14.13
CA PHE A 240 -0.73 -5.02 -13.72
C PHE A 240 -1.15 -4.59 -12.32
N LEU A 241 -0.16 -4.46 -11.42
CA LEU A 241 -0.35 -3.87 -10.11
C LEU A 241 0.71 -2.81 -9.86
N ARG A 242 0.26 -1.61 -9.50
CA ARG A 242 1.10 -0.51 -9.05
C ARG A 242 0.62 -0.05 -7.69
N ILE A 243 1.50 -0.11 -6.69
CA ILE A 243 1.25 0.49 -5.39
C ILE A 243 2.45 1.32 -4.98
N GLU A 244 2.29 2.64 -4.90
CA GLU A 244 3.40 3.57 -4.65
C GLU A 244 3.08 4.52 -3.51
N LEU A 245 4.12 4.97 -2.80
CA LEU A 245 4.01 5.97 -1.74
C LEU A 245 2.94 5.57 -0.70
N SER A 246 2.87 4.28 -0.37
CA SER A 246 1.74 3.72 0.38
C SER A 246 2.09 3.12 1.74
N LYS A 247 3.36 3.20 2.14
CA LYS A 247 3.90 2.71 3.43
C LYS A 247 3.70 1.21 3.67
N ILE A 248 3.46 0.43 2.62
CA ILE A 248 3.26 -1.02 2.72
C ILE A 248 4.57 -1.69 3.11
N SER A 249 4.48 -2.67 4.01
CA SER A 249 5.59 -3.57 4.35
C SER A 249 5.26 -5.04 4.10
N ASP A 250 4.00 -5.45 4.33
CA ASP A 250 3.54 -6.82 4.08
C ASP A 250 2.90 -6.94 2.69
N ILE A 251 3.56 -7.73 1.83
CA ILE A 251 3.09 -8.04 0.48
C ILE A 251 2.58 -9.48 0.34
N LYS A 252 2.45 -10.26 1.43
CA LYS A 252 1.92 -11.63 1.37
C LYS A 252 0.59 -11.77 0.62
N PRO A 253 -0.38 -10.84 0.76
CA PRO A 253 -1.66 -10.97 0.07
C PRO A 253 -1.57 -10.99 -1.46
N ILE A 254 -0.51 -10.43 -2.05
CA ILE A 254 -0.36 -10.44 -3.52
C ILE A 254 0.19 -11.76 -4.06
N GLY A 255 0.55 -12.73 -3.21
CA GLY A 255 1.15 -14.01 -3.61
C GLY A 255 0.27 -14.88 -4.51
N ASN A 256 -1.05 -14.68 -4.50
CA ASN A 256 -2.01 -15.41 -5.33
C ASN A 256 -2.25 -14.76 -6.70
N LEU A 257 -1.68 -13.58 -6.96
CA LEU A 257 -1.86 -12.82 -8.20
C LEU A 257 -0.95 -13.35 -9.32
N ILE A 258 -1.06 -14.65 -9.59
CA ILE A 258 -0.16 -15.42 -10.47
C ILE A 258 -0.15 -14.96 -11.94
N ASN A 259 -1.13 -14.14 -12.34
CA ASN A 259 -1.23 -13.56 -13.68
C ASN A 259 -0.50 -12.21 -13.84
N LEU A 260 0.09 -11.67 -12.78
CA LEU A 260 0.85 -10.43 -12.84
C LEU A 260 2.03 -10.55 -13.82
N ASN A 261 2.05 -9.65 -14.80
CA ASN A 261 3.17 -9.45 -15.74
C ASN A 261 4.03 -8.25 -15.32
N ARG A 262 3.45 -7.27 -14.63
CA ARG A 262 4.09 -6.05 -14.20
C ARG A 262 3.67 -5.68 -12.79
N LEU A 263 4.66 -5.52 -11.94
CA LEU A 263 4.50 -5.14 -10.54
C LEU A 263 5.39 -3.94 -10.23
N ILE A 264 4.79 -2.88 -9.71
CA ILE A 264 5.48 -1.66 -9.27
C ILE A 264 5.11 -1.45 -7.81
N LEU A 265 6.11 -1.48 -6.92
CA LEU A 265 5.96 -1.35 -5.47
C LEU A 265 6.88 -0.26 -4.92
N ASP A 266 7.14 0.76 -5.74
CA ASP A 266 8.12 1.80 -5.42
C ASP A 266 7.71 2.65 -4.21
N ASP A 267 8.69 3.18 -3.50
CA ASP A 267 8.49 4.14 -2.42
C ASP A 267 7.55 3.59 -1.31
N ASN A 268 7.86 2.38 -0.84
CA ASN A 268 7.19 1.70 0.27
C ASN A 268 8.22 1.29 1.35
N ASN A 269 7.79 0.48 2.32
CA ASN A 269 8.61 0.02 3.44
C ASN A 269 8.84 -1.51 3.36
N ILE A 270 9.02 -2.04 2.15
CA ILE A 270 9.16 -3.48 1.93
C ILE A 270 10.58 -3.93 2.24
N GLU A 271 10.69 -5.01 3.01
CA GLU A 271 11.96 -5.67 3.33
C GLU A 271 11.94 -7.14 2.89
N ASP A 272 10.85 -7.85 3.20
CA ASP A 272 10.63 -9.24 2.82
C ASP A 272 9.93 -9.34 1.46
N ILE A 273 10.61 -9.99 0.51
CA ILE A 273 10.11 -10.24 -0.84
C ILE A 273 9.91 -11.74 -1.14
N GLU A 274 9.86 -12.59 -0.11
CA GLU A 274 9.67 -14.05 -0.26
C GLU A 274 8.42 -14.38 -1.07
N THR A 275 7.34 -13.61 -0.89
CA THR A 275 6.08 -13.75 -1.62
C THR A 275 6.26 -13.67 -3.14
N LEU A 276 7.26 -12.95 -3.64
CA LEU A 276 7.45 -12.80 -5.09
C LEU A 276 7.77 -14.13 -5.78
N LYS A 277 8.23 -15.17 -5.07
CA LYS A 277 8.56 -16.48 -5.68
C LYS A 277 7.38 -17.11 -6.43
N SER A 278 6.15 -16.86 -6.02
CA SER A 278 4.95 -17.41 -6.67
C SER A 278 4.59 -16.72 -7.99
N LEU A 279 5.09 -15.50 -8.22
CA LEU A 279 4.71 -14.63 -9.35
C LEU A 279 5.52 -14.94 -10.61
N SER A 280 5.54 -16.21 -11.03
CA SER A 280 6.39 -16.75 -12.09
C SER A 280 6.21 -16.13 -13.49
N ARG A 281 5.11 -15.40 -13.72
CA ARG A 281 4.79 -14.68 -14.96
C ARG A 281 5.29 -13.24 -15.01
N LEU A 282 5.92 -12.74 -13.93
CA LEU A 282 6.44 -11.38 -13.89
C LEU A 282 7.54 -11.17 -14.95
N GLU A 283 7.32 -10.18 -15.81
CA GLU A 283 8.29 -9.71 -16.80
C GLU A 283 8.94 -8.38 -16.37
N SER A 284 8.25 -7.58 -15.57
CA SER A 284 8.71 -6.28 -15.10
C SER A 284 8.42 -6.09 -13.61
N LEU A 285 9.47 -5.81 -12.84
CA LEU A 285 9.40 -5.57 -11.41
C LEU A 285 10.12 -4.27 -11.05
N SER A 286 9.44 -3.41 -10.31
CA SER A 286 10.03 -2.21 -9.71
C SER A 286 9.80 -2.24 -8.20
N LEU A 287 10.89 -2.14 -7.46
CA LEU A 287 10.95 -2.15 -6.00
C LEU A 287 11.73 -0.93 -5.48
N LYS A 288 11.85 0.11 -6.31
CA LYS A 288 12.70 1.28 -6.03
C LYS A 288 12.32 1.92 -4.69
N ASN A 289 13.29 2.46 -3.96
CA ASN A 289 13.07 3.14 -2.68
C ASN A 289 12.32 2.24 -1.67
N ASN A 290 12.81 1.01 -1.47
CA ASN A 290 12.43 0.11 -0.38
C ASN A 290 13.69 -0.26 0.45
N ASN A 291 13.59 -1.15 1.44
CA ASN A 291 14.74 -1.56 2.27
C ASN A 291 15.01 -3.07 2.12
N ILE A 292 15.38 -3.48 0.91
CA ILE A 292 15.48 -4.90 0.54
C ILE A 292 16.94 -5.35 0.65
N ASN A 293 17.20 -6.32 1.53
CA ASN A 293 18.55 -6.85 1.77
C ASN A 293 18.75 -8.30 1.28
N ILE A 294 17.67 -9.05 1.03
CA ILE A 294 17.69 -10.45 0.61
C ILE A 294 17.04 -10.56 -0.78
N LEU A 295 17.83 -10.95 -1.79
CA LEU A 295 17.39 -10.99 -3.19
C LEU A 295 17.09 -12.41 -3.71
N GLN A 296 17.33 -13.45 -2.91
CA GLN A 296 17.14 -14.87 -3.26
C GLN A 296 15.76 -15.17 -3.86
N PRO A 297 14.65 -14.56 -3.40
CA PRO A 297 13.33 -14.77 -4.00
C PRO A 297 13.26 -14.47 -5.50
N LEU A 298 14.04 -13.50 -5.98
CA LEU A 298 14.06 -13.07 -7.38
C LEU A 298 14.55 -14.16 -8.34
N LEU A 299 15.33 -15.15 -7.85
CA LEU A 299 15.82 -16.26 -8.67
C LEU A 299 14.69 -17.14 -9.23
N SER A 300 13.49 -17.09 -8.64
CA SER A 300 12.32 -17.83 -9.13
C SER A 300 11.64 -17.16 -10.32
N LEU A 301 11.90 -15.86 -10.55
CA LEU A 301 11.27 -15.05 -11.59
C LEU A 301 11.96 -15.24 -12.95
N LYS A 302 11.82 -16.44 -13.53
CA LYS A 302 12.54 -16.84 -14.76
C LYS A 302 12.16 -16.03 -16.01
N GLN A 303 11.03 -15.35 -15.99
CA GLN A 303 10.56 -14.51 -17.09
C GLN A 303 10.93 -13.02 -16.94
N LEU A 304 11.61 -12.66 -15.84
CA LEU A 304 11.88 -11.26 -15.53
C LEU A 304 12.87 -10.65 -16.52
N ARG A 305 12.46 -9.56 -17.19
CA ARG A 305 13.23 -8.83 -18.20
C ARG A 305 13.63 -7.44 -17.71
N SER A 306 12.81 -6.81 -16.88
CA SER A 306 13.09 -5.48 -16.32
C SER A 306 13.03 -5.52 -14.80
N LEU A 307 14.11 -5.09 -14.16
CA LEU A 307 14.22 -5.03 -12.70
C LEU A 307 14.74 -3.65 -12.27
N ASP A 308 13.96 -2.95 -11.46
CA ASP A 308 14.38 -1.71 -10.80
C ASP A 308 14.52 -1.96 -9.30
N LEU A 309 15.77 -1.88 -8.81
CA LEU A 309 16.15 -2.00 -7.42
C LEU A 309 16.86 -0.73 -6.96
N ALA A 310 16.62 0.42 -7.60
CA ALA A 310 17.27 1.66 -7.22
C ALA A 310 16.95 2.02 -5.77
N HIS A 311 17.95 2.52 -5.04
CA HIS A 311 17.83 3.01 -3.66
C HIS A 311 17.22 1.97 -2.70
N CYS A 312 17.61 0.69 -2.83
CA CYS A 312 17.14 -0.40 -1.98
C CYS A 312 18.10 -0.76 -0.83
N ASN A 313 19.25 -0.08 -0.74
CA ASN A 313 20.31 -0.35 0.23
C ASN A 313 20.84 -1.81 0.21
N ILE A 314 20.97 -2.40 -0.99
CA ILE A 314 21.36 -3.81 -1.16
C ILE A 314 22.87 -3.99 -0.96
N PRO A 315 23.33 -4.79 0.03
CA PRO A 315 24.76 -5.03 0.24
C PRO A 315 25.34 -6.09 -0.71
N ASP A 316 24.55 -7.13 -1.02
CA ASP A 316 24.97 -8.25 -1.87
C ASP A 316 24.06 -8.41 -3.09
N ILE A 317 24.66 -8.22 -4.26
CA ILE A 317 24.02 -8.35 -5.57
C ILE A 317 24.50 -9.59 -6.34
N SER A 318 25.28 -10.47 -5.72
CA SER A 318 25.93 -11.61 -6.36
C SER A 318 24.94 -12.55 -7.06
N ILE A 319 23.70 -12.66 -6.56
CA ILE A 319 22.67 -13.51 -7.17
C ILE A 319 22.17 -12.97 -8.52
N LEU A 320 22.28 -11.65 -8.77
CA LEU A 320 21.73 -11.02 -9.97
C LEU A 320 22.44 -11.53 -11.23
N LYS A 321 23.68 -11.99 -11.11
CA LYS A 321 24.45 -12.60 -12.21
C LYS A 321 23.79 -13.87 -12.77
N ASN A 322 22.95 -14.53 -11.97
CA ASN A 322 22.23 -15.74 -12.37
C ASN A 322 20.90 -15.42 -13.09
N MET A 323 20.53 -14.15 -13.25
CA MET A 323 19.27 -13.71 -13.86
C MET A 323 19.46 -13.38 -15.35
N SER A 324 19.83 -14.37 -16.15
CA SER A 324 20.17 -14.21 -17.58
C SER A 324 19.01 -13.76 -18.50
N SER A 325 17.77 -13.80 -18.01
CA SER A 325 16.59 -13.25 -18.70
C SER A 325 16.53 -11.72 -18.67
N LEU A 326 17.29 -11.06 -17.77
CA LEU A 326 17.26 -9.60 -17.64
C LEU A 326 17.74 -8.92 -18.92
N ARG A 327 17.08 -7.80 -19.22
CA ARG A 327 17.36 -6.89 -20.34
C ARG A 327 17.56 -5.47 -19.85
N TYR A 328 16.94 -5.12 -18.73
CA TYR A 328 17.09 -3.82 -18.08
C TYR A 328 17.23 -4.00 -16.57
N LEU A 329 18.28 -3.42 -15.99
CA LEU A 329 18.57 -3.50 -14.56
C LEU A 329 18.97 -2.11 -14.04
N LYS A 330 18.25 -1.61 -13.03
CA LYS A 330 18.61 -0.36 -12.34
C LYS A 330 19.03 -0.67 -10.91
N LEU A 331 20.21 -0.18 -10.56
CA LEU A 331 20.84 -0.37 -9.25
C LEU A 331 21.31 0.96 -8.64
N ARG A 332 20.89 2.10 -9.21
CA ARG A 332 21.26 3.44 -8.73
C ARG A 332 21.04 3.57 -7.23
N GLY A 333 22.04 4.05 -6.51
CA GLY A 333 21.89 4.33 -5.07
C GLY A 333 22.05 3.13 -4.13
N ASN A 334 22.61 2.00 -4.56
CA ASN A 334 22.87 0.82 -3.70
C ASN A 334 24.33 0.69 -3.18
N ASN A 335 25.07 1.80 -3.01
CA ASN A 335 26.46 1.81 -2.50
C ASN A 335 27.38 0.67 -3.02
N LEU A 336 27.28 0.35 -4.32
CA LEU A 336 28.00 -0.79 -4.91
C LEU A 336 29.46 -0.43 -5.17
N SER A 337 30.37 -1.35 -4.82
CA SER A 337 31.79 -1.25 -5.15
C SER A 337 32.05 -1.35 -6.65
N GLN A 338 33.18 -0.84 -7.13
CA GLN A 338 33.54 -0.94 -8.56
C GLN A 338 33.67 -2.39 -9.04
N ILE A 339 34.16 -3.28 -8.17
CA ILE A 339 34.31 -4.71 -8.48
C ILE A 339 32.94 -5.34 -8.74
N GLN A 340 31.96 -5.10 -7.86
CA GLN A 340 30.60 -5.61 -8.05
C GLN A 340 29.94 -5.07 -9.33
N LYS A 341 30.16 -3.78 -9.64
CA LYS A 341 29.65 -3.17 -10.87
C LYS A 341 30.26 -3.81 -12.13
N GLN A 342 31.55 -4.10 -12.10
CA GLN A 342 32.25 -4.71 -13.22
C GLN A 342 31.85 -6.19 -13.42
N ASP A 343 31.78 -6.97 -12.34
CA ASP A 343 31.34 -8.38 -12.37
C ASP A 343 29.95 -8.54 -13.02
N LEU A 344 29.00 -7.67 -12.68
CA LEU A 344 27.68 -7.68 -13.31
C LEU A 344 27.70 -7.30 -14.79
N LYS A 345 28.53 -6.32 -15.20
CA LYS A 345 28.67 -5.95 -16.61
C LYS A 345 29.26 -7.08 -17.45
N GLU A 346 30.23 -7.79 -16.89
CA GLU A 346 30.89 -8.92 -17.55
C GLU A 346 29.98 -10.15 -17.63
N THR A 347 29.13 -10.36 -16.62
CA THR A 347 28.22 -11.53 -16.61
C THR A 347 26.93 -11.28 -17.39
N LEU A 348 26.30 -10.11 -17.26
CA LEU A 348 25.01 -9.79 -17.89
C LEU A 348 25.20 -8.95 -19.17
N ILE A 349 25.99 -9.47 -20.12
CA ILE A 349 26.41 -8.74 -21.34
C ILE A 349 25.26 -8.21 -22.22
N SER A 350 24.08 -8.84 -22.16
CA SER A 350 22.88 -8.44 -22.94
C SER A 350 21.91 -7.55 -22.15
N CYS A 351 22.24 -7.22 -20.90
CA CYS A 351 21.43 -6.41 -20.03
C CYS A 351 21.93 -4.96 -20.00
N LYS A 352 21.02 -4.00 -20.19
CA LYS A 352 21.32 -2.59 -19.96
C LYS A 352 21.27 -2.31 -18.46
N ILE A 353 22.45 -2.08 -17.87
CA ILE A 353 22.59 -1.82 -16.43
C ILE A 353 22.81 -0.33 -16.17
N VAL A 354 22.05 0.23 -15.22
CA VAL A 354 22.17 1.62 -14.74
C VAL A 354 22.59 1.61 -13.27
N PHE A 355 23.73 2.22 -12.94
CA PHE A 355 24.32 2.27 -11.60
C PHE A 355 24.17 3.60 -10.88
#